data_AF-A0A4R4QY88-F1
#
_entry.id   AF-A0A4R4QY88-F1
#
_cell.length_a   1.000
_cell.length_b   1.000
_cell.length_c   1.000
_cell.angle_alpha   90.00
_cell.angle_beta   90.00
_cell.angle_gamma   90.00
#
_symmetry.space_group_name_H-M   'P 1'
#
loop_
_entity.id
_entity.type
_entity.pdbx_description
1 polymer ?
#
loop_
_entity_poly.entity_id
_entity_poly.type
_entity_poly.pdbx_seq_one_letter_code
_entity_poly.pdbx_strand_id
1 'polypeptide(L)'
;MRVPFRRPGRNQRPEGAHRPDGAYRSSAYLPLLPWQVRQRRFRPARFGRRGLDPDEVQAFLDRVAGDLDAVYQALRESRLETARIKDALRRWQSEQARRINAGRW
;
A
#
# COMPACT_ATOMS: atom_id res chain seq x y z
N MET A 1 -42.08 -48.32 -23.24
CA MET A 1 -41.43 -47.95 -21.95
C MET A 1 -40.44 -46.82 -22.21
N ARG A 2 -40.68 -45.62 -21.63
CA ARG A 2 -39.86 -44.41 -21.83
C ARG A 2 -38.89 -44.25 -20.65
N VAL A 3 -37.59 -44.18 -20.95
CA VAL A 3 -36.53 -43.83 -20.00
C VAL A 3 -36.35 -42.30 -19.99
N PRO A 4 -36.42 -41.60 -18.84
CA PRO A 4 -36.07 -40.19 -18.78
C PRO A 4 -34.56 -40.02 -18.64
N PHE A 5 -33.94 -39.39 -19.63
CA PHE A 5 -32.56 -38.92 -19.54
C PHE A 5 -32.47 -37.76 -18.53
N ARG A 6 -31.75 -38.03 -17.44
CA ARG A 6 -31.37 -37.09 -16.38
C ARG A 6 -30.37 -36.07 -16.94
N ARG A 7 -30.75 -34.79 -17.00
CA ARG A 7 -29.85 -33.68 -17.33
C ARG A 7 -28.79 -33.51 -16.23
N PRO A 8 -27.48 -33.44 -16.53
CA PRO A 8 -26.51 -32.96 -15.56
C PRO A 8 -26.46 -31.43 -15.63
N GLY A 9 -26.99 -30.79 -14.59
CA GLY A 9 -26.77 -29.37 -14.35
C GLY A 9 -25.29 -29.12 -14.07
N ARG A 10 -24.56 -28.67 -15.08
CA ARG A 10 -23.17 -28.20 -14.94
C ARG A 10 -23.17 -26.79 -14.35
N ASN A 11 -22.79 -26.73 -13.08
CA ASN A 11 -21.98 -25.68 -12.43
C ASN A 11 -22.04 -24.29 -13.08
N GLN A 12 -23.09 -23.52 -12.75
CA GLN A 12 -22.97 -22.08 -12.71
C GLN A 12 -22.16 -21.73 -11.46
N ARG A 13 -20.83 -21.71 -11.63
CA ARG A 13 -19.90 -21.14 -10.67
C ARG A 13 -20.24 -19.65 -10.62
N PRO A 14 -20.70 -19.08 -9.48
CA PRO A 14 -20.91 -17.65 -9.41
C PRO A 14 -19.53 -17.00 -9.54
N GLU A 15 -19.24 -16.41 -10.70
CA GLU A 15 -18.13 -15.47 -10.91
C GLU A 15 -18.44 -14.20 -10.11
N GLY A 16 -18.29 -14.33 -8.79
CA GLY A 16 -18.60 -13.32 -7.79
C GLY A 16 -17.57 -13.40 -6.69
N ALA A 17 -16.29 -13.40 -7.08
CA ALA A 17 -15.20 -13.21 -6.15
C ALA A 17 -14.35 -12.07 -6.70
N HIS A 18 -14.74 -10.88 -6.27
CA HIS A 18 -13.97 -9.64 -6.24
C HIS A 18 -12.46 -9.92 -6.18
N ARG A 19 -11.80 -9.96 -7.33
CA ARG A 19 -10.35 -10.02 -7.46
C ARG A 19 -9.89 -8.58 -7.63
N PRO A 20 -9.29 -7.92 -6.63
CA PRO A 20 -8.66 -6.64 -6.86
C PRO A 20 -7.24 -6.87 -7.41
N ASP A 21 -7.07 -7.68 -8.44
CA ASP A 21 -5.76 -7.93 -9.09
C ASP A 21 -5.33 -6.79 -10.03
N GLY A 22 -6.00 -5.64 -9.96
CA GLY A 22 -5.65 -4.42 -10.72
C GLY A 22 -5.70 -3.12 -9.90
N ALA A 23 -5.98 -3.16 -8.60
CA ALA A 23 -6.30 -1.96 -7.81
C ALA A 23 -5.09 -1.29 -7.13
N TYR A 24 -3.91 -1.91 -7.15
CA TYR A 24 -2.74 -1.39 -6.42
C TYR A 24 -2.20 -0.05 -6.98
N ARG A 25 -2.59 0.33 -8.20
CA ARG A 25 -2.14 1.55 -8.89
C ARG A 25 -3.19 2.66 -9.02
N SER A 26 -4.28 2.61 -8.28
CA SER A 26 -5.20 3.75 -8.21
C SER A 26 -4.71 4.76 -7.18
N SER A 27 -4.37 5.97 -7.64
CA SER A 27 -4.05 7.15 -6.81
C SER A 27 -5.07 7.44 -5.69
N ALA A 28 -6.28 6.88 -5.81
CA ALA A 28 -7.34 6.93 -4.81
C ALA A 28 -7.09 6.06 -3.57
N TYR A 29 -6.16 5.10 -3.62
CA TYR A 29 -5.74 4.36 -2.43
C TYR A 29 -4.56 5.08 -1.79
N LEU A 30 -4.85 5.78 -0.69
CA LEU A 30 -3.80 6.27 0.20
C LEU A 30 -2.95 5.06 0.65
N PRO A 31 -1.61 5.14 0.55
CA PRO A 31 -0.73 4.09 1.03
C PRO A 31 -1.06 3.73 2.48
N LEU A 32 -1.11 2.44 2.78
CA LEU A 32 -1.38 1.97 4.15
C LEU A 32 -0.29 2.44 5.09
N LEU A 33 -0.70 3.00 6.22
CA LEU A 33 0.21 3.37 7.30
C LEU A 33 0.50 2.14 8.18
N PRO A 34 1.70 2.04 8.77
CA PRO A 34 2.08 0.89 9.60
C PRO A 34 1.08 0.59 10.72
N TRP A 35 0.57 1.63 11.40
CA TRP A 35 -0.40 1.47 12.48
C TRP A 35 -1.76 0.95 11.99
N GLN A 36 -2.16 1.28 10.75
CA GLN A 36 -3.41 0.78 10.15
C GLN A 36 -3.32 -0.72 9.87
N VAL A 37 -2.13 -1.21 9.52
CA VAL A 37 -1.88 -2.64 9.31
C VAL A 37 -1.95 -3.40 10.64
N ARG A 38 -1.29 -2.89 11.70
CA ARG A 38 -1.32 -3.52 13.04
C ARG A 38 -2.74 -3.64 13.61
N GLN A 39 -3.57 -2.63 13.40
CA GLN A 39 -4.93 -2.55 13.94
C GLN A 39 -5.97 -3.26 13.07
N ARG A 40 -5.58 -3.85 11.94
CA ARG A 40 -6.52 -4.47 11.02
C ARG A 40 -7.13 -5.73 11.62
N ARG A 41 -8.43 -5.69 11.91
CA ARG A 41 -9.21 -6.86 12.33
C ARG A 41 -9.93 -7.48 11.14
N PHE A 42 -9.77 -8.79 10.96
CA PHE A 42 -10.53 -9.57 9.99
C PHE A 42 -11.76 -10.20 10.64
N ARG A 43 -12.82 -10.37 9.87
CA ARG A 43 -14.01 -11.10 10.33
C ARG A 43 -13.67 -12.59 10.43
N PRO A 44 -14.14 -13.30 11.48
CA PRO A 44 -14.00 -14.74 11.57
C PRO A 44 -14.60 -15.45 10.36
N ALA A 45 -14.07 -16.64 10.03
CA ALA A 45 -14.65 -17.48 8.99
C ALA A 45 -16.11 -17.84 9.32
N ARG A 46 -16.95 -17.93 8.28
CA ARG A 46 -18.35 -18.35 8.43
C ARG A 46 -18.42 -19.77 9.00
N PHE A 47 -19.37 -20.02 9.87
CA PHE A 47 -19.61 -21.33 10.49
C PHE A 47 -19.58 -22.47 9.44
N GLY A 48 -18.82 -23.53 9.72
CA GLY A 48 -18.59 -24.66 8.80
C GLY A 48 -17.46 -24.48 7.77
N ARG A 49 -16.70 -23.37 7.81
CA ARG A 49 -15.50 -23.19 6.97
C ARG A 49 -14.25 -23.09 7.84
N ARG A 50 -13.12 -23.62 7.33
CA ARG A 50 -11.81 -23.42 7.94
C ARG A 50 -11.35 -21.98 7.68
N GLY A 51 -10.97 -21.28 8.75
CA GLY A 51 -10.33 -19.97 8.70
C GLY A 51 -8.83 -20.07 8.99
N LEU A 52 -8.10 -18.97 8.76
CA LEU A 52 -6.74 -18.81 9.27
C LEU A 52 -6.76 -18.63 10.78
N ASP A 53 -5.67 -19.02 11.44
CA ASP A 53 -5.47 -18.74 12.85
C ASP A 53 -5.34 -17.21 13.06
N PRO A 54 -6.23 -16.59 13.87
CA PRO A 54 -6.16 -15.16 14.16
C PRO A 54 -4.80 -14.70 14.69
N ASP A 55 -4.12 -15.53 15.47
CA ASP A 55 -2.85 -15.18 16.10
C ASP A 55 -1.70 -15.21 15.08
N GLU A 56 -1.70 -16.19 14.19
CA GLU A 56 -0.74 -16.26 13.08
C GLU A 56 -0.91 -15.06 12.13
N VAL A 57 -2.16 -14.71 11.81
CA VAL A 57 -2.47 -13.54 10.99
C VAL A 57 -1.98 -12.26 11.66
N GLN A 58 -2.21 -12.10 12.98
CA GLN A 58 -1.76 -10.91 13.70
C GLN A 58 -0.23 -10.81 13.74
N ALA A 59 0.47 -11.92 14.00
CA ALA A 59 1.94 -11.95 13.99
C ALA A 59 2.53 -11.58 12.61
N PHE A 60 1.88 -12.04 11.52
CA PHE A 60 2.26 -11.64 10.17
C PHE A 60 2.02 -10.14 9.92
N LEU A 61 0.87 -9.61 10.31
CA LEU A 61 0.56 -8.18 10.18
C LEU A 61 1.53 -7.30 10.96
N ASP A 62 1.95 -7.73 12.15
CA ASP A 62 2.93 -6.99 12.96
C ASP A 62 4.30 -6.93 12.26
N ARG A 63 4.74 -8.01 11.61
CA ARG A 63 5.95 -8.02 10.78
C ARG A 63 5.83 -7.09 9.58
N VAL A 64 4.74 -7.20 8.83
CA VAL A 64 4.49 -6.34 7.65
C VAL A 64 4.45 -4.87 8.07
N ALA A 65 3.85 -4.54 9.21
CA ALA A 65 3.84 -3.19 9.73
C ALA A 65 5.25 -2.71 10.11
N GLY A 66 6.09 -3.58 10.66
CA GLY A 66 7.50 -3.27 10.92
C GLY A 66 8.26 -2.94 9.64
N ASP A 67 8.09 -3.75 8.59
CA ASP A 67 8.75 -3.53 7.30
C ASP A 67 8.28 -2.23 6.63
N LEU A 68 6.97 -1.93 6.69
CA LEU A 68 6.42 -0.66 6.21
C LEU A 68 6.98 0.53 6.96
N ASP A 69 7.17 0.42 8.27
CA ASP A 69 7.77 1.49 9.07
C ASP A 69 9.20 1.78 8.63
N ALA A 70 10.01 0.73 8.45
CA ALA A 70 11.38 0.85 7.94
C ALA A 70 11.43 1.54 6.56
N VAL A 71 10.55 1.14 5.64
CA VAL A 71 10.48 1.74 4.29
C VAL A 71 10.09 3.22 4.36
N TYR A 72 9.09 3.59 5.18
CA TYR A 72 8.69 4.99 5.30
C TYR A 72 9.75 5.86 5.97
N GLN A 73 10.50 5.31 6.92
CA GLN A 73 11.62 6.02 7.54
C GLN A 73 12.74 6.29 6.53
N ALA A 74 13.16 5.27 5.77
CA ALA A 74 14.16 5.45 4.71
C ALA A 74 13.70 6.48 3.65
N LEU A 75 12.42 6.45 3.26
CA LEU A 75 11.86 7.44 2.35
C LEU A 75 11.88 8.86 2.94
N ARG A 76 11.56 8.99 4.23
CA ARG A 76 11.59 10.28 4.93
C ARG A 76 13.01 10.84 4.98
N GLU A 77 13.99 10.01 5.31
CA GLU A 77 15.40 10.39 5.34
C GLU A 77 15.88 10.88 3.97
N SER A 78 15.63 10.12 2.91
CA SER A 78 15.97 10.51 1.54
C SER A 78 15.34 11.85 1.12
N ARG A 79 14.09 12.09 1.52
CA ARG A 79 13.40 13.37 1.25
C ARG A 79 14.02 14.53 2.01
N LEU A 80 14.45 14.31 3.26
CA LEU A 80 15.12 15.34 4.06
C LEU A 80 16.49 15.69 3.48
N GLU A 81 17.26 14.69 3.01
CA GLU A 81 18.53 14.93 2.32
C GLU A 81 18.33 15.76 1.05
N THR A 82 17.34 15.38 0.23
CA THR A 82 17.00 16.12 -0.99
C THR A 82 16.59 17.56 -0.69
N ALA A 83 15.82 17.78 0.38
CA ALA A 83 15.42 19.12 0.80
C ALA A 83 16.63 19.97 1.21
N ARG A 84 17.57 19.40 1.99
CA ARG A 84 18.81 20.08 2.39
C ARG A 84 19.66 20.48 1.19
N ILE A 85 19.80 19.59 0.21
CA ILE A 85 20.55 19.87 -1.03
C ILE A 85 19.90 21.02 -1.79
N LYS A 86 18.56 20.99 -1.94
CA LYS A 86 17.82 22.06 -2.61
C LYS A 86 17.95 23.40 -1.89
N ASP A 87 17.92 23.41 -0.56
CA ASP A 87 18.08 24.63 0.23
C ASP A 87 19.49 25.21 0.12
N ALA A 88 20.52 24.36 0.14
CA ALA A 88 21.89 24.77 -0.11
C ALA A 88 22.03 25.40 -1.51
N LEU A 89 21.48 24.76 -2.55
CA LEU A 89 21.51 25.28 -3.91
C LEU A 89 20.78 26.62 -4.02
N ARG A 90 19.60 26.75 -3.40
CA ARG A 90 18.81 27.99 -3.41
C ARG A 90 19.55 29.13 -2.74
N ARG A 91 20.22 28.87 -1.62
CA ARG A 91 21.05 29.87 -0.91
C ARG A 91 22.20 30.35 -1.78
N TRP A 92 22.95 29.42 -2.37
CA TRP A 92 24.04 29.75 -3.28
C TRP A 92 23.55 30.57 -4.50
N GLN A 93 22.45 30.18 -5.15
CA GLN A 93 21.86 30.94 -6.27
C GLN A 93 21.48 32.36 -5.85
N SER A 94 20.94 32.53 -4.64
CA SER A 94 20.55 33.84 -4.11
C SER A 94 21.75 34.73 -3.81
N GLU A 95 22.87 34.15 -3.37
CA GLU A 95 24.13 34.88 -3.16
C GLU A 95 24.77 35.29 -4.47
N GLN A 96 24.77 34.42 -5.48
CA GLN A 96 25.27 34.75 -6.82
C GLN A 96 24.45 35.86 -7.47
N ALA A 97 23.12 35.80 -7.38
CA ALA A 97 22.24 36.86 -7.89
C ALA A 97 22.53 38.22 -7.22
N ARG A 98 22.77 38.22 -5.89
CA ARG A 98 23.16 39.43 -5.16
C ARG A 98 24.50 39.99 -5.65
N ARG A 99 25.50 39.14 -5.88
CA ARG A 99 26.82 39.57 -6.41
C ARG A 99 26.71 40.16 -7.82
N ILE A 100 25.96 39.51 -8.70
CA ILE A 100 25.72 39.98 -10.08
C ILE A 100 25.00 41.33 -10.06
N ASN A 101 23.99 41.51 -9.20
CA ASN A 101 23.28 42.78 -9.07
C ASN A 101 24.15 43.89 -8.45
N ALA A 102 25.06 43.56 -7.53
CA ALA A 102 25.96 44.53 -6.92
C ALA A 102 27.05 45.06 -7.88
N GLY A 103 27.47 44.27 -8.88
CA GLY A 103 28.43 44.71 -9.90
C GLY A 103 27.79 45.44 -11.10
N ARG A 104 26.48 45.69 -11.07
CA ARG A 104 25.72 46.37 -12.14
C ARG A 104 25.42 47.85 -11.81
N TRP A 105 25.90 48.35 -10.67
CA TRP A 105 25.84 49.76 -10.23
C TRP A 105 27.24 50.34 -10.12
#